data_AF-A0A1S2R2H8-F1
#
_entry.id   AF-A0A1S2R2H8-F1
#
_cell.length_a   1.000
_cell.length_b   1.000
_cell.length_c   1.000
_cell.angle_alpha   90.00
_cell.angle_beta   90.00
_cell.angle_gamma   90.00
#
_symmetry.space_group_name_H-M   'P 1'
#
loop_
_entity.id
_entity.type
_entity.pdbx_description
1 polymer ?
#
loop_
_entity_poly.entity_id
_entity_poly.type
_entity_poly.pdbx_seq_one_letter_code
_entity_poly.pdbx_strand_id
1 'polypeptide(L)'
;MNKIVLLVIYWFILIFSFSAKVSDRLILWVNPDIVSTSDERIFYTFIPVSLNFIVLFSLRKKAIKTLSIRIMFTINALFFLYYFYCQFIWDAGEWQLFQDSLV
;
A
#
# COMPACT_ATOMS: atom_id res chain seq x y z
N MET A 1 -19.66 -12.87 2.10
CA MET A 1 -18.20 -13.13 2.14
C MET A 1 -17.79 -13.75 3.49
N ASN A 2 -17.04 -14.86 3.46
CA ASN A 2 -16.56 -15.56 4.66
C ASN A 2 -15.43 -14.75 5.35
N LYS A 3 -15.29 -14.83 6.68
CA LYS A 3 -14.23 -14.16 7.45
C LYS A 3 -12.83 -14.59 6.98
N ILE A 4 -12.68 -15.85 6.57
CA ILE A 4 -11.42 -16.39 6.04
C ILE A 4 -11.06 -15.69 4.72
N VAL A 5 -12.03 -15.53 3.81
CA VAL A 5 -11.81 -14.85 2.53
C VAL A 5 -11.37 -13.41 2.75
N LEU A 6 -12.00 -12.68 3.67
CA LEU A 6 -11.59 -11.33 4.03
C LEU A 6 -10.17 -11.28 4.60
N LEU A 7 -9.77 -12.28 5.38
CA LEU A 7 -8.44 -12.36 5.98
C LEU A 7 -7.37 -12.67 4.92
N VAL A 8 -7.69 -13.55 3.96
CA VAL A 8 -6.85 -13.81 2.79
C VAL A 8 -6.69 -12.56 1.93
N ILE A 9 -7.78 -11.85 1.64
CA ILE A 9 -7.74 -10.58 0.89
C ILE A 9 -6.86 -9.55 1.61
N TYR A 10 -7.02 -9.41 2.92
CA TYR A 10 -6.22 -8.47 3.72
C TYR A 10 -4.72 -8.74 3.60
N TRP A 11 -4.30 -10.00 3.79
CA TRP A 11 -2.90 -10.38 3.70
C TRP A 11 -2.36 -10.29 2.28
N PHE A 12 -3.16 -10.69 1.30
CA PHE A 12 -2.81 -10.58 -0.11
C PHE A 12 -2.52 -9.12 -0.48
N ILE A 13 -3.39 -8.18 -0.09
CA ILE A 13 -3.18 -6.75 -0.34
C ILE A 13 -1.86 -6.28 0.27
N LEU A 14 -1.59 -6.59 1.54
CA LEU A 14 -0.35 -6.15 2.19
C LEU A 14 0.90 -6.72 1.54
N ILE A 15 0.91 -8.03 1.26
CA ILE A 15 2.06 -8.69 0.62
C ILE A 15 2.27 -8.13 -0.78
N PHE A 16 1.21 -8.02 -1.56
CA PHE A 16 1.27 -7.47 -2.92
C PHE A 16 1.80 -6.05 -2.93
N SER A 17 1.26 -5.16 -2.08
CA SER A 17 1.72 -3.78 -1.98
C SER A 17 3.16 -3.66 -1.49
N PHE A 18 3.59 -4.52 -0.56
CA PHE A 18 4.98 -4.58 -0.16
C PHE A 18 5.89 -5.01 -1.32
N SER A 19 5.53 -6.09 -2.02
CA SER A 19 6.29 -6.57 -3.18
C SER A 19 6.34 -5.53 -4.31
N ALA A 20 5.25 -4.82 -4.57
CA ALA A 20 5.20 -3.75 -5.57
C ALA A 20 6.10 -2.57 -5.19
N LYS A 21 6.23 -2.24 -3.90
CA LYS A 21 7.15 -1.18 -3.47
C LYS A 21 8.61 -1.56 -3.69
N VAL A 22 8.97 -2.83 -3.45
CA VAL A 22 10.36 -3.31 -3.47
C VAL A 22 10.82 -3.78 -4.86
N SER A 23 9.88 -4.15 -5.76
CA SER A 23 10.21 -4.76 -7.05
C SER A 23 9.52 -4.09 -8.22
N ASP A 24 10.29 -3.30 -8.99
CA ASP A 24 9.85 -2.69 -10.24
C ASP A 24 9.47 -3.75 -11.29
N ARG A 25 10.15 -4.91 -11.25
CA ARG A 25 9.81 -6.05 -12.13
C ARG A 25 8.39 -6.55 -11.90
N LEU A 26 7.89 -6.46 -10.67
CA LEU A 26 6.50 -6.86 -10.37
C LEU A 26 5.52 -5.85 -10.98
N ILE A 27 5.81 -4.56 -10.91
CA ILE A 27 4.99 -3.52 -11.54
C ILE A 27 4.98 -3.71 -13.06
N LEU A 28 6.15 -3.88 -13.68
CA LEU A 28 6.29 -4.11 -15.12
C LEU A 28 5.61 -5.42 -15.58
N TRP A 29 5.59 -6.45 -14.73
CA TRP A 29 4.90 -7.69 -15.05
C TRP A 29 3.38 -7.53 -15.02
N VAL A 30 2.85 -6.70 -14.12
CA VAL A 30 1.41 -6.42 -14.02
C VAL A 30 0.94 -5.47 -15.12
N ASN A 31 1.74 -4.44 -15.42
CA ASN A 31 1.47 -3.49 -16.48
C ASN A 31 2.77 -3.26 -17.27
N PRO A 32 2.96 -3.89 -18.45
CA PRO A 32 4.19 -3.76 -19.23
C PRO A 32 4.28 -2.46 -20.04
N ASP A 33 3.15 -1.79 -20.29
CA ASP A 33 3.05 -0.60 -21.16
C ASP A 33 3.24 0.73 -20.39
N ILE A 34 3.77 0.63 -19.18
CA ILE A 34 3.99 1.72 -18.23
C ILE A 34 5.12 2.66 -18.68
N VAL A 35 4.80 3.97 -18.66
CA VAL A 35 5.76 5.04 -19.00
C VAL A 35 6.70 5.37 -17.84
N SER A 36 6.23 5.28 -16.59
CA SER A 36 7.01 5.60 -15.39
C SER A 36 6.65 4.70 -14.20
N THR A 37 7.61 3.92 -13.72
CA THR A 37 7.46 3.02 -12.55
C THR A 37 7.33 3.75 -11.22
N SER A 38 7.70 5.04 -11.11
CA SER A 38 7.44 5.83 -9.90
C SER A 38 5.96 6.20 -9.82
N ASP A 39 5.40 6.69 -10.93
CA ASP A 39 4.05 7.27 -10.96
C ASP A 39 2.99 6.20 -10.78
N GLU A 40 3.18 5.03 -11.39
CA GLU A 40 2.27 3.89 -11.24
C GLU A 40 2.37 3.23 -9.86
N ARG A 41 3.46 3.46 -9.12
CA ARG A 41 3.70 2.80 -7.82
C ARG A 41 2.59 3.09 -6.82
N ILE A 42 1.95 4.26 -6.91
CA ILE A 42 0.82 4.63 -6.06
C ILE A 42 -0.37 3.67 -6.19
N PHE A 43 -0.64 3.19 -7.42
CA PHE A 43 -1.77 2.32 -7.74
C PHE A 43 -1.60 0.89 -7.20
N TYR A 44 -0.36 0.45 -7.04
CA TYR A 44 -0.06 -0.88 -6.51
C TYR A 44 0.30 -0.88 -5.01
N THR A 45 0.55 0.29 -4.41
CA THR A 45 0.96 0.41 -3.00
C THR A 45 -0.09 1.15 -2.15
N PHE A 46 -0.15 2.48 -2.26
CA PHE A 46 -0.97 3.34 -1.39
C PHE A 46 -2.47 3.08 -1.54
N ILE A 47 -2.96 2.96 -2.79
CA ILE A 47 -4.38 2.76 -3.06
C ILE A 47 -4.88 1.43 -2.48
N PRO A 48 -4.24 0.26 -2.74
CA PRO A 48 -4.67 -1.00 -2.17
C PRO A 48 -4.66 -1.01 -0.63
N VAL A 49 -3.60 -0.47 0.00
CA VAL A 49 -3.53 -0.38 1.47
C VAL A 49 -4.62 0.52 2.05
N SER A 50 -5.02 1.58 1.34
CA SER A 50 -6.16 2.42 1.70
C SER A 50 -7.47 1.65 1.66
N LEU A 51 -7.70 0.88 0.58
CA LEU A 51 -8.87 0.01 0.46
C LEU A 51 -8.90 -1.09 1.53
N ASN A 52 -7.73 -1.48 2.04
CA ASN A 52 -7.61 -2.49 3.08
C ASN A 52 -8.26 -2.07 4.42
N PHE A 53 -8.47 -0.76 4.66
CA PHE A 53 -9.28 -0.30 5.80
C PHE A 53 -10.74 -0.74 5.70
N ILE A 54 -11.30 -0.81 4.49
CA ILE A 54 -12.67 -1.28 4.24
C ILE A 54 -12.76 -2.79 4.55
N VAL A 55 -11.72 -3.54 4.20
CA VAL A 55 -11.59 -4.98 4.52
C VAL A 55 -11.53 -5.19 6.04
N LEU A 56 -10.71 -4.40 6.74
CA LEU A 56 -10.59 -4.43 8.21
C LEU A 56 -11.92 -4.08 8.91
N PHE A 57 -12.62 -3.07 8.43
CA PHE A 57 -13.94 -2.71 8.95
C PHE A 57 -14.95 -3.85 8.79
N SER A 58 -14.91 -4.54 7.64
CA SER A 58 -15.74 -5.71 7.36
C SER A 58 -15.37 -6.92 8.25
N LEU A 59 -14.09 -7.12 8.53
CA LEU A 59 -13.58 -8.15 9.46
C LEU A 59 -14.03 -7.88 10.91
N ARG A 60 -14.01 -6.61 11.35
CA ARG A 60 -14.49 -6.20 12.68
C ARG A 60 -15.96 -6.56 12.89
N LYS A 61 -16.81 -6.34 11.87
CA LYS A 61 -18.25 -6.68 11.94
C LYS A 61 -18.51 -8.18 12.06
N LYS A 62 -17.57 -9.04 11.66
CA LYS A 62 -17.70 -10.51 11.68
C LYS A 62 -17.12 -11.16 12.94
N ALA A 63 -16.97 -10.40 14.03
CA ALA A 63 -16.64 -10.88 15.37
C ALA A 63 -15.31 -11.66 15.49
N ILE A 64 -14.26 -11.22 14.78
CA ILE A 64 -12.89 -11.66 15.10
C ILE A 64 -12.48 -11.07 16.45
N LYS A 65 -11.61 -11.76 17.19
CA LYS A 65 -11.05 -11.29 18.47
C LYS A 65 -10.57 -9.84 18.34
N THR A 66 -11.06 -8.98 19.24
CA THR A 66 -10.80 -7.52 19.23
C THR A 66 -9.30 -7.19 19.17
N LEU A 67 -8.46 -7.97 19.85
CA LEU A 67 -7.01 -7.79 19.81
C LEU A 67 -6.41 -8.01 18.43
N SER A 68 -6.79 -9.09 17.73
CA SER A 68 -6.29 -9.41 16.39
C SER A 68 -6.65 -8.31 15.40
N ILE A 69 -7.87 -7.78 15.45
CA ILE A 69 -8.30 -6.67 14.60
C ILE A 69 -7.49 -5.39 14.91
N ARG A 70 -7.21 -5.10 16.17
CA ARG A 70 -6.36 -3.95 16.55
C ARG A 70 -4.96 -4.07 15.97
N ILE A 71 -4.32 -5.24 16.10
CA ILE A 71 -2.98 -5.49 15.54
C ILE A 71 -2.99 -5.30 14.02
N MET A 72 -3.96 -5.91 13.33
CA MET A 72 -4.08 -5.78 11.86
C MET A 72 -4.35 -4.32 11.44
N PHE A 73 -5.13 -3.57 12.22
CA PHE A 73 -5.36 -2.15 11.99
C PHE A 73 -4.07 -1.34 12.17
N THR A 74 -3.30 -1.60 13.23
CA THR A 74 -2.01 -0.94 13.47
C THR A 74 -1.02 -1.23 12.34
N ILE A 75 -0.89 -2.48 11.91
CA ILE A 75 -0.04 -2.84 10.77
C ILE A 75 -0.49 -2.10 9.51
N ASN A 76 -1.79 -2.11 9.19
CA ASN A 76 -2.28 -1.42 7.99
C ASN A 76 -2.05 0.10 8.06
N ALA A 77 -2.20 0.71 9.24
CA ALA A 77 -1.93 2.12 9.45
C ALA A 77 -0.45 2.45 9.28
N LEU A 78 0.47 1.60 9.76
CA LEU A 78 1.91 1.77 9.54
C LEU A 78 2.26 1.71 8.04
N PHE A 79 1.71 0.74 7.31
CA PHE A 79 1.90 0.65 5.86
C PHE A 79 1.30 1.85 5.13
N PHE A 80 0.11 2.31 5.53
CA PHE A 80 -0.53 3.49 4.96
C PHE A 80 0.35 4.73 5.13
N LEU A 81 0.84 4.98 6.35
CA LEU A 81 1.72 6.12 6.64
C LEU A 81 3.04 6.01 5.89
N TYR A 82 3.62 4.81 5.83
CA TYR A 82 4.85 4.55 5.09
C TYR A 82 4.69 4.87 3.60
N TYR A 83 3.64 4.38 2.96
CA TYR A 83 3.40 4.66 1.54
C TYR A 83 3.00 6.11 1.27
N PHE A 84 2.26 6.73 2.18
CA PHE A 84 1.97 8.16 2.11
C PHE A 84 3.26 8.98 2.14
N TYR A 85 4.17 8.68 3.08
CA TYR A 85 5.46 9.34 3.17
C TYR A 85 6.30 9.14 1.90
N CYS A 86 6.41 7.90 1.41
CA CYS A 86 7.13 7.62 0.18
C CYS A 86 6.59 8.40 -1.03
N GLN A 87 5.27 8.51 -1.15
CA GLN A 87 4.64 9.09 -2.34
C GLN A 87 4.65 10.62 -2.33
N PHE A 88 4.39 11.24 -1.19
CA PHE A 88 4.11 12.67 -1.13
C PHE A 88 5.21 13.49 -0.45
N ILE A 89 6.06 12.86 0.36
CA ILE A 89 7.09 13.56 1.13
C ILE A 89 8.47 13.25 0.57
N TRP A 90 8.80 11.98 0.37
CA TRP A 90 10.08 11.56 -0.18
C TRP A 90 10.22 12.01 -1.64
N ASP A 91 9.24 11.66 -2.48
CA ASP A 91 9.26 12.02 -3.90
C ASP A 91 9.33 13.56 -4.08
N ALA A 92 8.50 14.30 -3.36
CA ALA A 92 8.50 15.77 -3.40
C ALA A 92 9.85 16.39 -2.97
N GLY A 93 10.53 15.78 -1.99
CA GLY A 93 11.86 16.20 -1.54
C GLY A 93 12.94 15.99 -2.60
N GLU A 94 12.89 14.89 -3.36
CA GLU A 94 13.83 14.63 -4.45
C GLU A 94 13.66 15.63 -5.60
N TRP A 95 12.41 15.97 -5.95
CA TRP A 95 12.12 17.00 -6.95
C TRP A 95 12.66 18.39 -6.55
N GLN A 96 12.58 18.74 -5.27
CA GLN A 96 13.04 20.03 -4.77
C GLN A 96 14.58 20.12 -4.77
N LEU A 97 15.28 19.06 -4.35
CA LEU A 97 16.74 18.97 -4.44
C LEU A 97 17.25 19.01 -5.89
N PHE A 98 16.52 18.41 -6.82
CA PHE A 98 16.86 18.49 -8.24
C PHE A 98 16.74 19.92 -8.79
N GLN A 99 15.66 20.65 -8.44
CA GLN A 99 15.52 22.06 -8.82
C GLN A 99 16.64 22.93 -8.25
N ASP A 100 17.00 22.73 -6.99
CA ASP A 100 18.07 23.52 -6.35
C ASP A 100 19.46 23.22 -6.95
N SER A 101 19.67 22.05 -7.56
CA SER A 101 20.93 21.68 -8.23
C SER A 101 21.11 22.29 -9.64
N LEU A 102 20.05 22.86 -10.22
CA LEU A 102 20.03 23.44 -11.56
C LEU A 102 20.20 24.98 -11.56
N VAL A 103 20.28 25.59 -10.38
CA VAL A 103 20.50 27.04 -10.15
C VAL A 103 21.92 27.26 -9.65
#